data_AF-A0A0Q6UD39-F1
#
_entry.id   AF-A0A0Q6UD39-F1
#
_cell.length_a   1.000
_cell.length_b   1.000
_cell.length_c   1.000
_cell.angle_alpha   90.00
_cell.angle_beta   90.00
_cell.angle_gamma   90.00
#
_symmetry.space_group_name_H-M   'P 1'
#
loop_
_entity.id
_entity.type
_entity.pdbx_description
1 polymer ?
#
loop_
_entity_poly.entity_id
_entity_poly.type
_entity_poly.pdbx_seq_one_letter_code
_entity_poly.pdbx_strand_id
1 'polypeptide(L)'
;MIDGKDVRAKCSELVAYHPFALTIRNSRVPRVEVTDSGQSLDIRDSEVVAGSWSDGALWGSNITATRVEVTGGQHSVHCMDNCTIVDSWLHAQYNPDGGSAHTNAFLTNGGEGMVLRHNTLHCDSILNRTDGGCTADVSLFGDFGPVRNVLVEDNLLKANDSSISYCAYGGYSPSKPYPVATQIRFIDNVFERGPNRRCGVYGPATSFQTSAAGNEWRGNVWDSGEPVPAA
;
A
#
# COMPACT_ATOMS: atom_id res chain seq x y z
N MET A 1 22.55 10.68 3.43
CA MET A 1 22.23 10.28 2.04
C MET A 1 22.87 8.93 1.75
N ILE A 2 22.11 8.03 1.12
CA ILE A 2 22.59 6.74 0.59
C ILE A 2 22.41 6.81 -0.92
N ASP A 3 23.49 6.58 -1.67
CA ASP A 3 23.48 6.67 -3.13
C ASP A 3 24.40 5.63 -3.77
N GLY A 4 23.87 4.82 -4.69
CA GLY A 4 24.64 3.80 -5.39
C GLY A 4 25.14 2.68 -4.48
N LYS A 5 24.38 2.29 -3.44
CA LYS A 5 24.80 1.28 -2.45
C LYS A 5 23.80 0.14 -2.31
N ASP A 6 24.32 -1.07 -2.15
CA ASP A 6 23.62 -2.14 -1.45
C ASP A 6 24.07 -2.13 0.02
N VAL A 7 23.16 -1.88 0.95
CA VAL A 7 23.47 -1.77 2.38
C VAL A 7 22.87 -2.91 3.22
N ARG A 8 22.20 -3.88 2.60
CA ARG A 8 21.50 -4.96 3.32
C ARG A 8 22.42 -5.91 4.08
N ALA A 9 23.69 -6.00 3.66
CA ALA A 9 24.71 -6.74 4.41
C ALA A 9 25.26 -5.98 5.63
N LYS A 10 24.94 -4.68 5.75
CA LYS A 10 25.45 -3.81 6.82
C LYS A 10 24.43 -3.56 7.92
N CYS A 11 23.15 -3.54 7.56
CA CYS A 11 22.06 -3.37 8.50
C CYS A 11 20.81 -4.13 8.03
N SER A 12 19.99 -4.55 9.00
CA SER A 12 18.68 -5.16 8.77
C SER A 12 17.56 -4.13 8.67
N GLU A 13 17.84 -2.86 8.96
CA GLU A 13 16.90 -1.76 8.93
C GLU A 13 17.60 -0.41 8.72
N LEU A 14 16.84 0.57 8.23
CA LEU A 14 17.21 1.98 8.25
C LEU A 14 16.12 2.75 9.00
N VAL A 15 16.45 3.27 10.18
CA VAL A 15 15.53 4.10 10.96
C VAL A 15 15.95 5.56 10.82
N ALA A 16 15.03 6.40 10.34
CA ALA A 16 15.22 7.84 10.33
C ALA A 16 14.96 8.38 11.74
N TYR A 17 15.99 8.93 12.38
CA TYR A 17 15.87 9.59 13.68
C TYR A 17 15.71 11.11 13.54
N HIS A 18 15.17 11.77 14.56
CA HIS A 18 15.04 13.23 14.57
C HIS A 18 16.43 13.89 14.56
N PRO A 19 16.63 15.04 13.87
CA PRO A 19 15.74 15.77 12.96
C PRO A 19 16.03 15.47 11.48
N PHE A 20 16.33 14.22 11.13
CA PHE A 20 16.96 13.93 9.85
C PHE A 20 15.95 13.66 8.73
N ALA A 21 16.17 14.31 7.58
CA ALA A 21 15.64 13.87 6.31
C ALA A 21 16.56 12.80 5.72
N LEU A 22 16.03 11.60 5.49
CA LEU A 22 16.75 10.52 4.85
C LEU A 22 16.53 10.59 3.34
N THR A 23 17.63 10.63 2.57
CA THR A 23 17.58 10.54 1.12
C THR A 23 18.29 9.28 0.65
N ILE A 24 17.59 8.47 -0.16
CA ILE A 24 18.07 7.21 -0.73
C ILE A 24 17.87 7.24 -2.24
N ARG A 25 18.92 6.93 -3.00
CA ARG A 25 18.89 6.92 -4.48
C ARG A 25 19.69 5.76 -5.03
N ASN A 26 19.28 5.19 -6.17
CA ASN A 26 20.08 4.19 -6.90
C ASN A 26 20.61 3.05 -6.01
N SER A 27 19.81 2.63 -5.02
CA SER A 27 20.32 1.81 -3.91
C SER A 27 19.40 0.63 -3.64
N ARG A 28 19.98 -0.37 -2.98
CA ARG A 28 19.27 -1.52 -2.45
C ARG A 28 19.38 -1.52 -0.93
N VAL A 29 18.24 -1.38 -0.26
CA VAL A 29 18.17 -1.13 1.17
C VAL A 29 17.28 -2.16 1.87
N PRO A 30 17.48 -2.42 3.18
CA PRO A 30 16.51 -3.19 3.96
C PRO A 30 15.24 -2.35 4.21
N ARG A 31 14.37 -2.77 5.14
CA ARG A 31 13.22 -1.95 5.55
C ARG A 31 13.64 -0.55 6.02
N VAL A 32 12.76 0.43 5.81
CA VAL A 32 12.98 1.83 6.18
C VAL A 32 11.82 2.34 7.04
N GLU A 33 12.15 2.96 8.16
CA GLU A 33 11.18 3.47 9.14
C GLU A 33 11.34 4.98 9.36
N VAL A 34 10.20 5.68 9.36
CA VAL A 34 10.05 7.13 9.54
C VAL A 34 8.86 7.37 10.48
N THR A 35 8.86 6.68 11.62
CA THR A 35 7.72 6.61 12.56
C THR A 35 7.78 7.65 13.69
N ASP A 36 8.94 8.24 13.92
CA ASP A 36 9.08 9.38 14.82
C ASP A 36 8.48 10.66 14.19
N SER A 37 8.34 11.72 14.99
CA SER A 37 7.90 13.04 14.48
C SER A 37 9.08 13.90 14.01
N GLY A 38 8.88 14.62 12.90
CA GLY A 38 9.84 15.60 12.36
C GLY A 38 10.86 15.05 11.35
N GLN A 39 10.76 13.78 10.96
CA GLN A 39 11.58 13.13 9.94
C GLN A 39 10.84 13.04 8.62
N SER A 40 11.60 12.77 7.56
CA SER A 40 11.07 12.52 6.22
C SER A 40 11.99 11.57 5.45
N LEU A 41 11.43 10.92 4.45
CA LEU A 41 12.15 10.06 3.52
C LEU A 41 11.90 10.52 2.08
N ASP A 42 12.98 10.74 1.33
CA ASP A 42 12.98 10.82 -0.12
C ASP A 42 13.74 9.61 -0.67
N ILE A 43 13.03 8.59 -1.14
CA ILE A 43 13.61 7.40 -1.77
C ILE A 43 13.21 7.34 -3.24
N ARG A 44 14.19 7.11 -4.12
CA ARG A 44 13.94 6.98 -5.54
C ARG A 44 14.87 6.01 -6.24
N ASP A 45 14.45 5.49 -7.39
CA ASP A 45 15.29 4.68 -8.27
C ASP A 45 15.98 3.54 -7.49
N SER A 46 15.24 2.89 -6.58
CA SER A 46 15.80 2.04 -5.53
C SER A 46 14.96 0.81 -5.27
N GLU A 47 15.56 -0.18 -4.61
CA GLU A 47 14.91 -1.39 -4.15
C GLU A 47 14.89 -1.44 -2.61
N VAL A 48 13.71 -1.68 -2.04
CA VAL A 48 13.53 -1.99 -0.62
C VAL A 48 13.27 -3.49 -0.50
N VAL A 49 14.09 -4.17 0.30
CA VAL A 49 13.99 -5.62 0.52
C VAL A 49 13.90 -5.88 2.02
N ALA A 50 12.68 -5.89 2.55
CA ALA A 50 12.43 -6.00 3.98
C ALA A 50 12.56 -7.44 4.53
N GLY A 51 12.53 -8.46 3.65
CA GLY A 51 12.58 -9.85 4.06
C GLY A 51 11.43 -10.24 4.98
N SER A 52 11.71 -11.07 5.98
CA SER A 52 10.72 -11.64 6.92
C SER A 52 10.34 -10.68 8.05
N TRP A 53 9.91 -9.46 7.70
CA TRP A 53 9.48 -8.44 8.65
C TRP A 53 7.96 -8.44 8.82
N SER A 54 7.47 -8.25 10.04
CA SER A 54 6.04 -8.33 10.37
C SER A 54 5.26 -7.01 10.24
N ASP A 55 5.93 -5.89 9.94
CA ASP A 55 5.28 -4.60 9.71
C ASP A 55 5.56 -4.08 8.29
N GLY A 56 5.48 -2.76 8.08
CA GLY A 56 5.74 -2.12 6.79
C GLY A 56 7.21 -2.22 6.37
N ALA A 57 7.47 -2.56 5.11
CA ALA A 57 8.80 -2.46 4.51
C ALA A 57 9.25 -0.99 4.37
N LEU A 58 8.32 -0.11 3.97
CA LEU A 58 8.38 1.32 4.20
C LEU A 58 7.29 1.70 5.21
N TRP A 59 7.67 2.22 6.38
CA TRP A 59 6.72 2.50 7.46
C TRP A 59 6.89 3.89 8.05
N GLY A 60 5.77 4.62 8.21
CA GLY A 60 5.72 5.88 8.96
C GLY A 60 5.07 7.02 8.19
N SER A 61 5.54 8.25 8.41
CA SER A 61 5.00 9.47 7.81
C SER A 61 6.02 10.22 6.95
N ASN A 62 5.54 11.15 6.13
CA ASN A 62 6.36 12.04 5.29
C ASN A 62 7.31 11.26 4.34
N ILE A 63 6.77 10.24 3.69
CA ILE A 63 7.51 9.36 2.78
C ILE A 63 7.22 9.77 1.34
N THR A 64 8.26 10.10 0.58
CA THR A 64 8.19 10.21 -0.88
C THR A 64 8.98 9.05 -1.48
N ALA A 65 8.29 8.19 -2.23
CA ALA A 65 8.86 7.08 -2.97
C ALA A 65 8.58 7.25 -4.47
N THR A 66 9.62 7.26 -5.30
CA THR A 66 9.46 7.43 -6.75
C THR A 66 10.31 6.43 -7.53
N ARG A 67 9.70 5.59 -8.38
CA ARG A 67 10.42 4.50 -9.08
C ARG A 67 11.13 3.57 -8.11
N VAL A 68 10.37 3.07 -7.14
CA VAL A 68 10.88 2.17 -6.10
C VAL A 68 10.21 0.80 -6.23
N GLU A 69 11.00 -0.27 -6.15
CA GLU A 69 10.48 -1.62 -5.97
C GLU A 69 10.53 -1.99 -4.50
N VAL A 70 9.43 -2.47 -3.94
CA VAL A 70 9.33 -2.83 -2.52
C VAL A 70 8.88 -4.27 -2.37
N THR A 71 9.72 -5.08 -1.72
CA THR A 71 9.50 -6.51 -1.46
C THR A 71 9.73 -6.89 0.00
N GLY A 72 9.07 -7.96 0.44
CA GLY A 72 9.06 -8.38 1.83
C GLY A 72 8.24 -7.46 2.72
N GLY A 73 8.35 -7.66 4.04
CA GLY A 73 7.47 -6.99 5.02
C GLY A 73 6.04 -7.52 4.95
N GLN A 74 5.30 -7.45 6.05
CA GLN A 74 3.88 -7.81 6.04
C GLN A 74 3.08 -6.85 5.14
N HIS A 75 3.53 -5.60 5.06
CA HIS A 75 3.01 -4.61 4.12
C HIS A 75 4.16 -4.02 3.32
N SER A 76 4.03 -3.84 2.00
CA SER A 76 5.08 -3.15 1.24
C SER A 76 5.19 -1.69 1.72
N VAL A 77 4.06 -1.00 1.85
CA VAL A 77 4.00 0.34 2.45
C VAL A 77 2.95 0.36 3.55
N HIS A 78 3.35 0.79 4.74
CA HIS A 78 2.45 1.14 5.84
C HIS A 78 2.56 2.66 6.08
N CYS A 79 1.62 3.42 5.53
CA CYS A 79 1.60 4.87 5.67
C CYS A 79 0.75 5.32 6.87
N MET A 80 1.35 6.15 7.72
CA MET A 80 0.64 6.88 8.76
C MET A 80 0.09 8.19 8.18
N ASP A 81 0.94 9.13 7.74
CA ASP A 81 0.53 10.40 7.12
C ASP A 81 1.49 10.86 6.01
N ASN A 82 1.00 11.65 5.06
CA ASN A 82 1.80 12.37 4.07
C ASN A 82 2.75 11.47 3.26
N CYS A 83 2.23 10.36 2.71
CA CYS A 83 3.02 9.49 1.82
C CYS A 83 2.67 9.71 0.35
N THR A 84 3.68 9.89 -0.49
CA THR A 84 3.55 9.99 -1.95
C THR A 84 4.34 8.85 -2.58
N ILE A 85 3.64 7.89 -3.17
CA ILE A 85 4.21 6.71 -3.84
C ILE A 85 3.87 6.82 -5.32
N VAL A 86 4.90 6.94 -6.16
CA VAL A 86 4.74 7.24 -7.59
C VAL A 86 5.64 6.34 -8.44
N ASP A 87 5.16 5.89 -9.58
CA ASP A 87 5.93 5.09 -10.55
C ASP A 87 6.56 3.82 -9.96
N SER A 88 5.97 3.24 -8.90
CA SER A 88 6.60 2.22 -8.05
C SER A 88 5.93 0.85 -8.18
N TRP A 89 6.64 -0.19 -7.75
CA TRP A 89 6.15 -1.57 -7.76
C TRP A 89 6.14 -2.16 -6.34
N LEU A 90 4.96 -2.46 -5.82
CA LEU A 90 4.76 -3.01 -4.48
C LEU A 90 4.31 -4.47 -4.59
N HIS A 91 5.13 -5.43 -4.15
CA HIS A 91 4.84 -6.87 -4.28
C HIS A 91 5.62 -7.74 -3.30
N ALA A 92 5.44 -9.06 -3.39
CA ALA A 92 6.16 -10.08 -2.62
C ALA A 92 6.14 -9.82 -1.11
N GLN A 93 4.96 -9.55 -0.53
CA GLN A 93 4.86 -9.38 0.92
C GLN A 93 5.21 -10.68 1.66
N TYR A 94 5.74 -10.54 2.86
CA TYR A 94 6.02 -11.65 3.74
C TYR A 94 4.75 -12.08 4.49
N ASN A 95 4.26 -13.27 4.15
CA ASN A 95 3.24 -13.97 4.92
C ASN A 95 3.89 -15.16 5.66
N PRO A 96 4.07 -15.10 6.99
CA PRO A 96 4.68 -16.19 7.75
C PRO A 96 3.84 -17.47 7.71
N ASP A 97 4.51 -18.60 7.48
CA ASP A 97 3.87 -19.92 7.53
C ASP A 97 3.23 -20.18 8.90
N GLY A 98 1.94 -20.51 8.89
CA GLY A 98 1.17 -20.79 10.12
C GLY A 98 0.83 -19.54 10.94
N GLY A 99 1.11 -18.34 10.44
CA GLY A 99 0.58 -17.09 10.99
C GLY A 99 -0.75 -16.70 10.34
N SER A 100 -1.61 -16.00 11.06
CA SER A 100 -2.86 -15.42 10.53
C SER A 100 -2.68 -13.97 10.06
N ALA A 101 -1.51 -13.66 9.50
CA ALA A 101 -1.13 -12.29 9.16
C ALA A 101 -1.92 -11.80 7.94
N HIS A 102 -2.46 -10.59 8.03
CA HIS A 102 -3.07 -9.92 6.89
C HIS A 102 -2.03 -9.05 6.22
N THR A 103 -1.78 -9.25 4.93
CA THR A 103 -0.77 -8.53 4.16
C THR A 103 -1.42 -7.56 3.18
N ASN A 104 -0.67 -6.52 2.79
CA ASN A 104 -1.16 -5.48 1.88
C ASN A 104 -0.02 -4.92 1.03
N ALA A 105 -0.28 -4.52 -0.21
CA ALA A 105 0.71 -3.75 -0.95
C ALA A 105 0.83 -2.33 -0.35
N PHE A 106 -0.29 -1.63 -0.17
CA PHE A 106 -0.38 -0.38 0.57
C PHE A 106 -1.41 -0.48 1.70
N LEU A 107 -1.03 0.00 2.89
CA LEU A 107 -1.89 0.07 4.06
C LEU A 107 -1.81 1.45 4.71
N THR A 108 -2.96 1.97 5.13
CA THR A 108 -3.06 2.90 6.27
C THR A 108 -4.08 2.40 7.27
N ASN A 109 -3.77 2.59 8.56
CA ASN A 109 -4.70 2.35 9.68
C ASN A 109 -5.28 3.66 10.25
N GLY A 110 -5.23 4.74 9.47
CA GLY A 110 -5.71 6.07 9.84
C GLY A 110 -4.66 7.12 9.51
N GLY A 111 -5.10 8.30 9.08
CA GLY A 111 -4.23 9.41 8.69
C GLY A 111 -4.66 10.08 7.39
N GLU A 112 -3.79 10.95 6.86
CA GLU A 112 -4.13 11.78 5.70
C GLU A 112 -2.99 12.11 4.75
N GLY A 113 -3.33 12.73 3.61
CA GLY A 113 -2.34 13.34 2.71
C GLY A 113 -1.59 12.32 1.86
N MET A 114 -2.28 11.28 1.39
CA MET A 114 -1.66 10.16 0.71
C MET A 114 -1.90 10.22 -0.80
N VAL A 115 -0.87 9.92 -1.58
CA VAL A 115 -0.95 9.85 -3.05
C VAL A 115 -0.30 8.54 -3.50
N LEU A 116 -1.09 7.74 -4.21
CA LEU A 116 -0.65 6.57 -4.96
C LEU A 116 -0.90 6.88 -6.44
N ARG A 117 0.15 7.12 -7.21
CA ARG A 117 0.02 7.44 -8.64
C ARG A 117 0.89 6.56 -9.53
N HIS A 118 0.31 6.01 -10.59
CA HIS A 118 1.06 5.30 -11.63
C HIS A 118 1.95 4.17 -11.07
N ASN A 119 1.45 3.45 -10.07
CA ASN A 119 2.14 2.30 -9.47
C ASN A 119 1.56 0.99 -10.00
N THR A 120 2.36 -0.07 -9.92
CA THR A 120 1.86 -1.44 -9.94
C THR A 120 1.78 -1.95 -8.50
N LEU A 121 0.59 -2.25 -8.02
CA LEU A 121 0.35 -2.78 -6.69
C LEU A 121 -0.11 -4.23 -6.82
N HIS A 122 0.56 -5.12 -6.10
CA HIS A 122 0.20 -6.52 -6.08
C HIS A 122 0.39 -7.06 -4.66
N CYS A 123 -0.71 -7.31 -3.97
CA CYS A 123 -0.68 -8.19 -2.83
C CYS A 123 -0.71 -9.63 -3.33
N ASP A 124 0.44 -10.29 -3.30
CA ASP A 124 0.66 -11.61 -3.89
C ASP A 124 0.93 -12.72 -2.87
N SER A 125 0.87 -12.41 -1.57
CA SER A 125 0.84 -13.42 -0.53
C SER A 125 -0.33 -14.36 -0.72
N ILE A 126 -0.07 -15.67 -0.61
CA ILE A 126 -1.06 -16.73 -0.76
C ILE A 126 -1.70 -17.05 0.58
N LEU A 127 -2.98 -17.44 0.54
CA LEU A 127 -3.74 -17.86 1.70
C LEU A 127 -3.10 -19.12 2.29
N ASN A 128 -2.67 -19.03 3.54
CA ASN A 128 -2.09 -20.14 4.27
C ASN A 128 -3.16 -20.87 5.10
N ARG A 129 -2.76 -21.98 5.74
CA ARG A 129 -3.65 -22.85 6.53
C ARG A 129 -4.25 -22.21 7.80
N THR A 130 -3.84 -21.00 8.16
CA THR A 130 -4.25 -20.26 9.35
C THR A 130 -4.94 -18.95 8.98
N ASP A 131 -5.52 -18.88 7.78
CA ASP A 131 -6.22 -17.72 7.23
C ASP A 131 -5.34 -16.46 7.04
N GLY A 132 -4.01 -16.60 7.15
CA GLY A 132 -3.07 -15.54 6.82
C GLY A 132 -2.89 -15.42 5.33
N GLY A 133 -2.88 -14.19 4.80
CA GLY A 133 -2.82 -13.94 3.37
C GLY A 133 -3.06 -12.48 3.03
N CYS A 134 -3.32 -12.22 1.76
CA CYS A 134 -3.59 -10.88 1.25
C CYS A 134 -4.96 -10.34 1.63
N THR A 135 -4.98 -9.10 2.11
CA THR A 135 -6.22 -8.35 2.27
C THR A 135 -6.52 -7.55 1.02
N ALA A 136 -5.60 -6.66 0.59
CA ALA A 136 -5.79 -5.80 -0.58
C ALA A 136 -4.47 -5.24 -1.17
N ASP A 137 -4.55 -4.69 -2.37
CA ASP A 137 -3.51 -3.85 -2.94
C ASP A 137 -3.52 -2.49 -2.27
N VAL A 138 -4.71 -1.93 -2.05
CA VAL A 138 -4.91 -0.67 -1.31
C VAL A 138 -5.89 -0.90 -0.17
N SER A 139 -5.37 -0.81 1.05
CA SER A 139 -6.13 -0.94 2.29
C SER A 139 -6.21 0.39 3.04
N LEU A 140 -7.41 0.98 3.07
CA LEU A 140 -7.70 2.16 3.87
C LEU A 140 -8.56 1.73 5.06
N PHE A 141 -8.01 1.77 6.28
CA PHE A 141 -8.74 1.38 7.49
C PHE A 141 -8.70 2.48 8.54
N GLY A 142 -9.87 2.90 9.04
CA GLY A 142 -9.97 3.87 10.13
C GLY A 142 -9.85 3.22 11.51
N ASP A 143 -8.74 2.54 11.77
CA ASP A 143 -8.50 1.82 13.03
C ASP A 143 -8.09 2.76 14.16
N PHE A 144 -7.10 3.62 13.88
CA PHE A 144 -6.44 4.48 14.86
C PHE A 144 -6.66 5.97 14.61
N GLY A 145 -7.19 6.33 13.44
CA GLY A 145 -7.59 7.69 13.12
C GLY A 145 -8.50 7.74 11.88
N PRO A 146 -9.14 8.90 11.60
CA PRO A 146 -9.87 9.10 10.36
C PRO A 146 -8.94 8.95 9.16
N VAL A 147 -9.41 8.27 8.10
CA VAL A 147 -8.73 8.28 6.80
C VAL A 147 -9.29 9.43 5.96
N ARG A 148 -8.44 10.34 5.50
CA ARG A 148 -8.88 11.44 4.63
C ARG A 148 -7.84 11.87 3.61
N ASN A 149 -8.30 12.49 2.53
CA ASN A 149 -7.43 13.06 1.49
C ASN A 149 -6.42 12.02 0.95
N VAL A 150 -6.98 10.97 0.33
CA VAL A 150 -6.21 9.90 -0.32
C VAL A 150 -6.53 9.93 -1.81
N LEU A 151 -5.51 10.07 -2.64
CA LEU A 151 -5.61 9.97 -4.10
C LEU A 151 -4.98 8.65 -4.55
N VAL A 152 -5.77 7.81 -5.20
CA VAL A 152 -5.34 6.58 -5.87
C VAL A 152 -5.63 6.78 -7.35
N GLU A 153 -4.60 7.11 -8.12
CA GLU A 153 -4.74 7.57 -9.50
C GLU A 153 -3.85 6.81 -10.48
N ASP A 154 -4.39 6.38 -11.62
CA ASP A 154 -3.60 5.81 -12.73
C ASP A 154 -2.77 4.58 -12.34
N ASN A 155 -3.17 3.82 -11.32
CA ASN A 155 -2.44 2.63 -10.89
C ASN A 155 -2.94 1.36 -11.58
N LEU A 156 -2.06 0.36 -11.70
CA LEU A 156 -2.43 -1.03 -11.97
C LEU A 156 -2.56 -1.79 -10.65
N LEU A 157 -3.76 -2.26 -10.34
CA LEU A 157 -4.06 -3.14 -9.21
C LEU A 157 -4.14 -4.58 -9.72
N LYS A 158 -3.18 -5.41 -9.31
CA LYS A 158 -2.98 -6.76 -9.84
C LYS A 158 -3.88 -7.78 -9.15
N ALA A 159 -4.35 -8.74 -9.94
CA ALA A 159 -5.23 -9.77 -9.43
C ALA A 159 -4.45 -10.84 -8.66
N ASN A 160 -5.03 -11.30 -7.56
CA ASN A 160 -4.60 -12.50 -6.84
C ASN A 160 -5.85 -13.34 -6.54
N ASP A 161 -6.07 -14.38 -7.33
CA ASP A 161 -7.32 -15.14 -7.31
C ASP A 161 -7.44 -16.12 -6.13
N SER A 162 -6.36 -16.29 -5.35
CA SER A 162 -6.29 -17.27 -4.27
C SER A 162 -6.37 -16.67 -2.87
N SER A 163 -5.98 -15.40 -2.68
CA SER A 163 -5.86 -14.85 -1.33
C SER A 163 -6.42 -13.45 -1.14
N ILE A 164 -6.25 -12.54 -2.11
CA ILE A 164 -6.65 -11.15 -1.91
C ILE A 164 -8.18 -11.07 -1.80
N SER A 165 -8.69 -10.39 -0.78
CA SER A 165 -10.15 -10.31 -0.58
C SER A 165 -10.78 -9.40 -1.64
N TYR A 166 -10.35 -8.14 -1.67
CA TYR A 166 -10.68 -7.15 -2.70
C TYR A 166 -9.39 -6.39 -3.02
N CYS A 167 -9.21 -5.93 -4.26
CA CYS A 167 -8.01 -5.16 -4.59
C CYS A 167 -7.99 -3.78 -3.91
N ALA A 168 -9.16 -3.18 -3.65
CA ALA A 168 -9.25 -1.90 -2.94
C ALA A 168 -10.29 -1.88 -1.82
N TYR A 169 -9.92 -1.33 -0.67
CA TYR A 169 -10.84 -0.96 0.41
C TYR A 169 -10.91 0.56 0.51
N GLY A 170 -12.09 1.14 0.31
CA GLY A 170 -12.30 2.59 0.24
C GLY A 170 -12.40 3.33 1.58
N GLY A 171 -12.23 2.65 2.72
CA GLY A 171 -12.19 3.26 4.04
C GLY A 171 -13.50 3.34 4.82
N TYR A 172 -14.65 2.98 4.24
CA TYR A 172 -15.92 2.89 4.98
C TYR A 172 -16.08 1.55 5.70
N SER A 173 -16.25 1.60 7.02
CA SER A 173 -16.60 0.41 7.82
C SER A 173 -17.29 0.79 9.13
N PRO A 174 -18.59 0.55 9.30
CA PRO A 174 -19.35 0.90 10.51
C PRO A 174 -18.84 0.26 11.81
N SER A 175 -18.09 -0.84 11.71
CA SER A 175 -17.54 -1.54 12.89
C SER A 175 -16.20 -0.97 13.37
N LYS A 176 -15.59 -0.05 12.62
CA LYS A 176 -14.29 0.55 12.96
C LYS A 176 -14.46 1.81 13.81
N PRO A 177 -13.48 2.17 14.67
CA PRO A 177 -13.54 3.37 15.50
C PRO A 177 -13.72 4.67 14.70
N TYR A 178 -13.13 4.75 13.50
CA TYR A 178 -13.28 5.89 12.59
C TYR A 178 -13.92 5.41 11.27
N PRO A 179 -15.25 5.25 11.25
CA PRO A 179 -15.94 4.43 10.24
C PRO A 179 -16.09 5.08 8.86
N VAL A 180 -15.86 6.40 8.76
CA VAL A 180 -16.10 7.17 7.53
C VAL A 180 -14.79 7.76 7.04
N ALA A 181 -14.41 7.40 5.80
CA ALA A 181 -13.32 8.02 5.08
C ALA A 181 -13.85 9.10 4.12
N THR A 182 -13.13 10.22 4.01
CA THR A 182 -13.53 11.39 3.20
C THR A 182 -12.43 11.85 2.27
N GLN A 183 -12.79 12.51 1.16
CA GLN A 183 -11.84 12.93 0.13
C GLN A 183 -10.99 11.76 -0.41
N ILE A 184 -11.61 10.59 -0.50
CA ILE A 184 -11.01 9.37 -1.05
C ILE A 184 -11.32 9.33 -2.53
N ARG A 185 -10.29 9.39 -3.36
CA ARG A 185 -10.43 9.53 -4.81
C ARG A 185 -9.73 8.39 -5.52
N PHE A 186 -10.50 7.48 -6.10
CA PHE A 186 -10.01 6.44 -7.01
C PHE A 186 -10.30 6.89 -8.44
N ILE A 187 -9.25 7.27 -9.17
CA ILE A 187 -9.34 7.91 -10.48
C ILE A 187 -8.50 7.15 -11.51
N ASP A 188 -9.10 6.77 -12.62
CA ASP A 188 -8.41 6.24 -13.81
C ASP A 188 -7.49 5.03 -13.54
N ASN A 189 -7.79 4.21 -12.52
CA ASN A 189 -7.01 3.01 -12.22
C ASN A 189 -7.45 1.82 -13.09
N VAL A 190 -6.52 0.91 -13.35
CA VAL A 190 -6.75 -0.38 -14.00
C VAL A 190 -6.78 -1.49 -12.96
N PHE A 191 -7.84 -2.27 -12.92
CA PHE A 191 -7.97 -3.48 -12.12
C PHE A 191 -7.76 -4.70 -13.02
N GLU A 192 -6.77 -5.53 -12.72
CA GLU A 192 -6.57 -6.78 -13.45
C GLU A 192 -7.69 -7.77 -13.13
N ARG A 193 -8.11 -8.59 -14.10
CA ARG A 193 -8.99 -9.74 -13.86
C ARG A 193 -8.17 -11.02 -13.87
N GLY A 194 -8.07 -11.64 -12.70
CA GLY A 194 -7.46 -12.97 -12.57
C GLY A 194 -8.32 -14.06 -13.21
N PRO A 195 -7.89 -15.33 -13.14
CA PRO A 195 -8.64 -16.49 -13.66
C PRO A 195 -10.07 -16.61 -13.12
N ASN A 196 -10.35 -16.11 -11.91
CA ASN A 196 -11.69 -16.04 -11.31
C ASN A 196 -12.58 -14.92 -11.92
N ARG A 197 -12.08 -14.19 -12.91
CA ARG A 197 -12.68 -13.02 -13.58
C ARG A 197 -12.98 -11.85 -12.64
N ARG A 198 -12.27 -11.77 -11.52
CA ARG A 198 -12.31 -10.69 -10.52
C ARG A 198 -10.86 -10.23 -10.26
N CYS A 199 -10.71 -9.10 -9.58
CA CYS A 199 -9.38 -8.68 -9.13
C CYS A 199 -9.01 -9.46 -7.85
N GLY A 200 -9.80 -9.29 -6.79
CA GLY A 200 -9.76 -10.18 -5.63
C GLY A 200 -10.83 -11.25 -5.63
N VAL A 201 -10.73 -12.18 -4.69
CA VAL A 201 -11.65 -13.30 -4.50
C VAL A 201 -13.11 -12.81 -4.45
N TYR A 202 -13.36 -11.67 -3.81
CA TYR A 202 -14.71 -11.12 -3.67
C TYR A 202 -15.05 -10.01 -4.67
N GLY A 203 -14.05 -9.35 -5.27
CA GLY A 203 -14.30 -8.30 -6.26
C GLY A 203 -13.13 -7.32 -6.45
N PRO A 204 -13.34 -6.27 -7.26
CA PRO A 204 -12.33 -5.22 -7.47
C PRO A 204 -12.16 -4.34 -6.24
N ALA A 205 -13.26 -3.94 -5.61
CA ALA A 205 -13.25 -3.01 -4.50
C ALA A 205 -14.41 -3.25 -3.55
N THR A 206 -14.31 -2.69 -2.36
CA THR A 206 -15.34 -2.66 -1.32
C THR A 206 -15.18 -1.39 -0.47
N SER A 207 -16.13 -1.15 0.44
CA SER A 207 -15.98 -0.14 1.49
C SER A 207 -15.78 1.28 0.96
N PHE A 208 -16.32 1.62 -0.21
CA PHE A 208 -16.22 2.96 -0.77
C PHE A 208 -17.55 3.71 -0.62
N GLN A 209 -17.63 4.65 0.31
CA GLN A 209 -18.87 5.42 0.49
C GLN A 209 -18.94 6.57 -0.53
N THR A 210 -19.66 6.37 -1.63
CA THR A 210 -19.85 7.38 -2.70
C THR A 210 -20.52 8.67 -2.22
N SER A 211 -21.31 8.61 -1.15
CA SER A 211 -21.98 9.77 -0.56
C SER A 211 -21.13 10.57 0.43
N ALA A 212 -19.97 10.06 0.83
CA ALA A 212 -19.10 10.77 1.77
C ALA A 212 -18.41 11.97 1.10
N ALA A 213 -18.16 13.01 1.89
CA ALA A 213 -17.70 14.30 1.37
C ALA A 213 -16.38 14.16 0.60
N GLY A 214 -16.37 14.66 -0.64
CA GLY A 214 -15.19 14.67 -1.50
C GLY A 214 -14.75 13.30 -2.03
N ASN A 215 -15.49 12.22 -1.73
CA ASN A 215 -15.18 10.92 -2.31
C ASN A 215 -15.50 10.91 -3.80
N GLU A 216 -14.60 10.37 -4.60
CA GLU A 216 -14.76 10.27 -6.05
C GLU A 216 -14.31 8.90 -6.55
N TRP A 217 -15.14 8.27 -7.37
CA TRP A 217 -14.81 7.06 -8.11
C TRP A 217 -15.07 7.33 -9.57
N ARG A 218 -14.00 7.45 -10.37
CA ARG A 218 -14.12 7.89 -11.77
C ARG A 218 -13.10 7.19 -12.65
N GLY A 219 -13.52 6.78 -13.85
CA GLY A 219 -12.61 6.31 -14.90
C GLY A 219 -11.86 5.01 -14.59
N ASN A 220 -12.15 4.36 -13.46
CA ASN A 220 -11.58 3.06 -13.14
C ASN A 220 -12.12 2.00 -14.11
N VAL A 221 -11.22 1.20 -14.66
CA VAL A 221 -11.53 0.18 -15.66
C VAL A 221 -10.88 -1.15 -15.30
N TRP A 222 -11.41 -2.21 -15.87
CA TRP A 222 -10.74 -3.50 -15.92
C TRP A 222 -9.61 -3.44 -16.95
N ASP A 223 -8.67 -4.38 -16.89
CA ASP A 223 -7.64 -4.62 -17.90
C ASP A 223 -8.20 -4.80 -19.33
N SER A 224 -9.45 -5.22 -19.47
CA SER A 224 -10.18 -5.27 -20.75
C SER A 224 -10.69 -3.92 -21.24
N GLY A 225 -10.60 -2.87 -20.44
CA GLY A 225 -11.18 -1.53 -20.68
C GLY A 225 -12.64 -1.38 -20.25
N GLU A 226 -13.29 -2.44 -19.76
CA GLU A 226 -14.65 -2.35 -19.20
C GLU A 226 -14.68 -1.48 -17.93
N PRO A 227 -15.72 -0.69 -17.67
CA PRO A 227 -15.80 0.09 -16.43
C PRO A 227 -15.83 -0.78 -15.17
N VAL A 228 -15.15 -0.33 -14.11
CA VAL A 228 -15.28 -0.84 -12.74
C VAL A 228 -16.20 0.12 -11.97
N PRO A 229 -17.39 -0.31 -11.51
CA PRO A 229 -18.27 0.55 -10.74
C PRO A 229 -17.67 0.84 -9.35
N ALA A 230 -18.12 1.93 -8.74
CA ALA A 230 -17.86 2.17 -7.32
C ALA A 230 -18.45 1.02 -6.49
N ALA A 231 -17.72 0.63 -5.45
CA ALA A 231 -18.07 -0.50 -4.58
C ALA A 231 -18.93 -0.13 -3.38
#